data_AF-A0A973TBQ0-F1
#
_entry.id   AF-A0A973TBQ0-F1
#
_cell.length_a   1.000
_cell.length_b   1.000
_cell.length_c   1.000
_cell.angle_alpha   90.00
_cell.angle_beta   90.00
_cell.angle_gamma   90.00
#
_symmetry.space_group_name_H-M   'P 1'
#
loop_
_entity.id
_entity.type
_entity.pdbx_description
1 polymer ?
#
loop_
_entity_poly.entity_id
_entity_poly.type
_entity_poly.pdbx_seq_one_letter_code
_entity_poly.pdbx_strand_id
1 'polypeptide(L)'
;MDDEQTPRRPDRILLAIVGVVVVLVVVALAVVFSRGGPAALDEASPAGVVQRYSAAVIDGDTATADSYLSNAARATCRGSYPGAPRPARVVLISTTERTDTATVRVSLVRTSPGGPFGSSEYESEDAFSLLKVKGKWMIDQAPYPLMSCAGIPVKP
;
A
#
# COMPACT_ATOMS: atom_id res chain seq x y z
N MET A 1 8.21 -51.92 -44.39
CA MET A 1 9.01 -52.27 -43.19
C MET A 1 8.54 -51.30 -42.13
N ASP A 2 7.37 -51.65 -41.61
CA ASP A 2 6.64 -50.92 -40.60
C ASP A 2 7.30 -51.20 -39.25
N ASP A 3 7.72 -50.17 -38.55
CA ASP A 3 8.09 -50.27 -37.13
C ASP A 3 7.32 -49.21 -36.33
N GLU A 4 6.44 -49.76 -35.50
CA GLU A 4 5.51 -49.17 -34.54
C GLU A 4 5.92 -47.85 -33.88
N GLN A 5 5.08 -46.81 -34.06
CA GLN A 5 4.90 -45.82 -33.00
C GLN A 5 4.20 -46.50 -31.82
N THR A 6 4.99 -47.02 -30.89
CA THR A 6 4.49 -47.48 -29.59
C THR A 6 3.70 -46.33 -28.93
N PRO A 7 2.45 -46.54 -28.50
CA PRO A 7 1.70 -45.52 -27.79
C PRO A 7 2.39 -45.30 -26.45
N ARG A 8 3.23 -44.27 -26.38
CA ARG A 8 3.91 -43.85 -25.16
C ARG A 8 2.81 -43.36 -24.22
N ARG A 9 2.30 -44.27 -23.38
CA ARG A 9 1.32 -43.97 -22.33
C ARG A 9 1.72 -42.65 -21.69
N PRO A 10 0.81 -41.67 -21.54
CA PRO A 10 1.17 -40.41 -20.91
C PRO A 10 1.79 -40.77 -19.56
N ASP A 11 3.07 -40.42 -19.50
CA ASP A 11 4.03 -40.71 -18.45
C ASP A 11 3.35 -40.50 -17.10
N ARG A 12 3.04 -41.59 -16.38
CA ARG A 12 2.52 -41.51 -15.01
C ARG A 12 3.41 -40.64 -14.13
N ILE A 13 4.69 -40.59 -14.47
CA ILE A 13 5.71 -39.71 -13.91
C ILE A 13 5.43 -38.24 -14.25
N LEU A 14 5.12 -37.89 -15.50
CA LEU A 14 4.69 -36.53 -15.88
C LEU A 14 3.41 -36.13 -15.14
N LEU A 15 2.42 -37.02 -15.05
CA LEU A 15 1.19 -36.74 -14.32
C LEU A 15 1.45 -36.52 -12.82
N ALA A 16 2.36 -37.30 -12.23
CA ALA A 16 2.78 -37.10 -10.84
C ALA A 16 3.50 -35.75 -10.66
N ILE A 17 4.42 -35.40 -11.57
CA ILE A 17 5.14 -34.11 -11.54
C ILE A 17 4.16 -32.94 -11.69
N VAL A 18 3.25 -32.99 -12.66
CA VAL A 18 2.21 -31.96 -12.85
C VAL A 18 1.33 -31.84 -11.61
N GLY A 19 0.94 -32.96 -11.00
CA GLY A 19 0.18 -32.97 -9.74
C GLY A 19 0.93 -32.24 -8.62
N VAL A 20 2.22 -32.53 -8.43
CA VAL A 20 3.06 -31.84 -7.43
C VAL A 20 3.16 -30.34 -7.72
N VAL A 21 3.37 -29.95 -8.98
CA VAL A 21 3.44 -28.53 -9.38
C VAL A 21 2.13 -27.82 -9.07
N VAL A 22 0.99 -28.42 -9.42
CA VAL A 22 -0.34 -27.83 -9.12
C VAL A 22 -0.53 -27.67 -7.62
N VAL A 23 -0.17 -28.66 -6.81
CA VAL A 23 -0.24 -28.57 -5.34
C VAL A 23 0.65 -27.43 -4.83
N LEU A 24 1.88 -27.31 -5.32
CA LEU A 24 2.79 -26.22 -4.94
C LEU A 24 2.24 -24.85 -5.32
N VAL A 25 1.65 -24.70 -6.51
CA VAL A 25 1.02 -23.45 -6.95
C VAL A 25 -0.15 -23.09 -6.04
N VAL A 26 -1.02 -24.06 -5.72
CA VAL A 26 -2.16 -23.84 -4.81
C VAL A 26 -1.69 -23.43 -3.43
N VAL A 27 -0.65 -24.08 -2.89
CA VAL A 27 -0.05 -23.71 -1.59
C VAL A 27 0.54 -22.30 -1.65
N ALA A 28 1.26 -21.96 -2.72
CA ALA A 28 1.84 -20.63 -2.88
C ALA A 28 0.75 -19.54 -2.94
N LEU A 29 -0.31 -19.75 -3.72
CA LEU A 29 -1.45 -18.84 -3.79
C LEU A 29 -2.15 -18.71 -2.45
N ALA A 30 -2.42 -19.82 -1.77
CA ALA A 30 -3.03 -19.81 -0.43
C ALA A 30 -2.17 -19.03 0.57
N VAL A 31 -0.85 -19.20 0.55
CA VAL A 31 0.07 -18.43 1.40
C VAL A 31 0.07 -16.96 1.04
N VAL A 32 0.04 -16.58 -0.24
CA VAL A 32 -0.01 -15.17 -0.67
C VAL A 32 -1.31 -14.50 -0.23
N PHE A 33 -2.46 -15.16 -0.42
CA PHE A 33 -3.75 -14.61 0.01
C PHE A 33 -3.92 -14.63 1.52
N SER A 34 -3.34 -15.62 2.21
CA SER A 34 -3.41 -15.74 3.67
C SER A 34 -2.37 -14.88 4.39
N ARG A 35 -1.32 -14.41 3.70
CA ARG A 35 -0.53 -13.22 4.09
C ARG A 35 -1.40 -11.99 3.86
N GLY A 36 -2.51 -11.89 4.61
CA GLY A 36 -3.28 -10.66 4.68
C GLY A 36 -2.36 -9.49 5.00
N GLY A 37 -2.69 -8.31 4.47
CA GLY A 37 -1.94 -7.09 4.74
C GLY A 37 -1.72 -6.85 6.24
N PRO A 38 -0.87 -5.87 6.61
CA PRO A 38 -0.64 -5.53 8.01
C PRO A 38 -1.97 -5.45 8.77
N ALA A 39 -2.02 -6.04 9.97
CA ALA A 39 -3.25 -6.18 10.74
C ALA A 39 -4.06 -4.87 10.72
N ALA A 40 -5.33 -4.99 10.36
CA ALA A 40 -6.20 -3.83 10.27
C ALA A 40 -6.32 -3.19 11.66
N LEU A 41 -5.89 -1.93 11.76
CA LEU A 41 -6.03 -1.14 12.96
C LEU A 41 -7.49 -0.66 13.08
N ASP A 42 -7.92 -0.44 14.31
CA ASP A 42 -9.25 0.10 14.60
C ASP A 42 -9.54 1.35 13.76
N GLU A 43 -10.65 1.33 13.00
CA GLU A 43 -11.04 2.43 12.12
C GLU A 43 -11.36 3.72 12.85
N ALA A 44 -11.75 3.62 14.11
CA ALA A 44 -12.01 4.76 14.95
C ALA A 44 -10.73 5.33 15.61
N SER A 45 -9.57 4.68 15.45
CA SER A 45 -8.31 5.16 16.01
C SER A 45 -7.56 6.10 15.04
N PRO A 46 -6.73 7.04 15.53
CA PRO A 46 -5.90 7.87 14.67
C PRO A 46 -4.98 7.05 13.75
N ALA A 47 -4.40 5.97 14.28
CA ALA A 47 -3.52 5.09 13.55
C ALA A 47 -4.25 4.33 12.43
N GLY A 48 -5.48 3.89 12.67
CA GLY A 48 -6.30 3.23 11.65
C GLY A 48 -6.77 4.17 10.55
N VAL A 49 -7.05 5.43 10.86
CA VAL A 49 -7.31 6.46 9.83
C VAL A 49 -6.08 6.66 8.96
N VAL A 50 -4.89 6.79 9.56
CA VAL A 50 -3.62 6.92 8.82
C VAL A 50 -3.32 5.69 7.96
N GLN A 51 -3.58 4.49 8.45
CA GLN A 51 -3.39 3.24 7.70
C GLN A 51 -4.24 3.24 6.43
N ARG A 52 -5.56 3.51 6.54
CA ARG A 52 -6.48 3.51 5.39
C ARG A 52 -6.21 4.65 4.42
N TYR A 53 -5.91 5.85 4.93
CA TYR A 53 -5.48 6.97 4.09
C TYR A 53 -4.24 6.61 3.29
N SER A 54 -3.18 6.12 3.96
CA SER A 54 -1.92 5.79 3.30
C SER A 54 -2.10 4.70 2.25
N ALA A 55 -2.96 3.71 2.50
CA ALA A 55 -3.32 2.69 1.51
C ALA A 55 -4.02 3.30 0.29
N ALA A 56 -5.07 4.10 0.50
CA ALA A 56 -5.79 4.77 -0.58
C ALA A 56 -4.87 5.67 -1.42
N VAL A 57 -3.94 6.38 -0.77
CA VAL A 57 -2.91 7.16 -1.46
C VAL A 57 -2.01 6.22 -2.27
N ILE A 58 -1.43 5.17 -1.70
CA ILE A 58 -0.55 4.25 -2.44
C ILE A 58 -1.26 3.63 -3.66
N ASP A 59 -2.53 3.26 -3.51
CA ASP A 59 -3.36 2.67 -4.56
C ASP A 59 -3.83 3.68 -5.62
N GLY A 60 -3.59 4.98 -5.40
CA GLY A 60 -4.03 6.04 -6.29
C GLY A 60 -5.52 6.38 -6.20
N ASP A 61 -6.24 5.83 -5.22
CA ASP A 61 -7.63 6.17 -4.93
C ASP A 61 -7.72 7.50 -4.17
N THR A 62 -7.60 8.59 -4.92
CA THR A 62 -7.66 9.95 -4.37
C THR A 62 -9.02 10.28 -3.78
N ALA A 63 -10.11 9.68 -4.27
CA ALA A 63 -11.46 9.93 -3.75
C ALA A 63 -11.61 9.37 -2.33
N THR A 64 -11.15 8.14 -2.12
CA THR A 64 -11.12 7.53 -0.78
C THR A 64 -10.13 8.26 0.12
N ALA A 65 -8.94 8.62 -0.37
CA ALA A 65 -7.96 9.39 0.41
C ALA A 65 -8.54 10.73 0.90
N ASP A 66 -9.24 11.46 0.03
CA ASP A 66 -9.83 12.77 0.36
C ASP A 66 -10.94 12.69 1.41
N SER A 67 -11.58 11.52 1.56
CA SER A 67 -12.62 11.29 2.59
C SER A 67 -12.05 11.31 4.01
N TYR A 68 -10.76 11.03 4.18
CA TYR A 68 -10.06 11.07 5.46
C TYR A 68 -9.49 12.45 5.81
N LEU A 69 -9.48 13.39 4.86
CA LEU A 69 -8.89 14.71 5.04
C LEU A 69 -9.84 15.69 5.76
N SER A 70 -9.26 16.60 6.55
CA SER A 70 -9.95 17.79 7.06
C SER A 70 -10.28 18.75 5.92
N ASN A 71 -11.22 19.68 6.14
CA ASN A 71 -11.51 20.74 5.16
C ASN A 71 -10.27 21.61 4.87
N ALA A 72 -9.46 21.89 5.90
CA ALA A 72 -8.25 22.68 5.77
C ALA A 72 -7.17 21.92 4.96
N ALA A 73 -6.99 20.63 5.24
CA ALA A 73 -6.09 19.76 4.49
C ALA A 73 -6.47 19.71 3.00
N ARG A 74 -7.75 19.49 2.68
CA ARG A 74 -8.25 19.54 1.29
C ARG A 74 -8.02 20.89 0.63
N ALA A 75 -8.20 21.99 1.37
CA ALA A 75 -8.02 23.34 0.84
C ALA A 75 -6.54 23.71 0.60
N THR A 76 -5.60 22.98 1.21
CA THR A 76 -4.15 23.19 1.03
C THR A 76 -3.69 22.72 -0.36
N CYS A 77 -4.40 21.77 -0.94
CA CYS A 77 -4.20 21.26 -2.30
C CYS A 77 -4.72 22.20 -3.40
N ARG A 78 -4.13 23.39 -3.53
CA ARG A 78 -4.42 24.35 -4.61
C ARG A 78 -3.24 24.46 -5.57
N GLY A 79 -3.46 24.11 -6.86
CA GLY A 79 -2.48 24.26 -7.93
C GLY A 79 -1.99 22.93 -8.54
N SER A 80 -1.09 23.02 -9.53
CA SER A 80 -0.40 21.85 -10.09
C SER A 80 0.66 21.38 -9.11
N TYR A 81 0.35 20.33 -8.34
CA TYR A 81 1.29 19.67 -7.44
C TYR A 81 2.00 18.55 -8.21
N PRO A 82 3.29 18.69 -8.60
CA PRO A 82 4.06 17.59 -9.12
C PRO A 82 4.26 16.61 -7.96
N GLY A 83 3.37 15.62 -7.85
CA GLY A 83 3.39 14.68 -6.73
C GLY A 83 4.78 14.09 -6.51
N ALA A 84 5.17 13.93 -5.24
CA ALA A 84 6.37 13.15 -4.94
C ALA A 84 6.13 11.68 -5.34
N PRO A 85 7.19 10.91 -5.62
CA PRO A 85 7.06 9.46 -5.75
C PRO A 85 6.41 8.91 -4.48
N ARG A 86 5.33 8.13 -4.64
CA ARG A 86 4.66 7.49 -3.51
C ARG A 86 5.63 6.49 -2.86
N PRO A 87 5.62 6.36 -1.52
CA PRO A 87 6.42 5.34 -0.85
C PRO A 87 5.92 3.95 -1.26
N ALA A 88 6.81 2.96 -1.23
CA ALA A 88 6.45 1.57 -1.48
C ALA A 88 5.66 0.97 -0.30
N ARG A 89 6.00 1.38 0.93
CA ARG A 89 5.28 1.00 2.15
C ARG A 89 5.36 2.11 3.21
N VAL A 90 4.38 2.11 4.11
CA VAL A 90 4.32 2.98 5.28
C VAL A 90 4.23 2.11 6.53
N VAL A 91 5.12 2.34 7.49
CA VAL A 91 5.21 1.57 8.74
C VAL A 91 4.87 2.48 9.91
N LEU A 92 3.96 2.06 10.77
CA LEU A 92 3.62 2.80 11.99
C LEU A 92 4.77 2.71 13.01
N ILE A 93 5.24 3.86 13.49
CA ILE A 93 6.26 3.95 14.56
C ILE A 93 5.60 4.17 15.91
N SER A 94 4.77 5.21 16.01
CA SER A 94 4.09 5.56 17.26
C SER A 94 2.86 6.43 17.03
N THR A 95 1.95 6.43 18.00
CA THR A 95 0.77 7.29 18.03
C THR A 95 0.73 8.03 19.35
N THR A 96 0.61 9.35 19.29
CA THR A 96 0.36 10.22 20.44
C THR A 96 -1.02 10.83 20.28
N GLU A 97 -1.98 10.35 21.06
CA GLU A 97 -3.36 10.83 21.05
C GLU A 97 -3.61 11.80 22.21
N ARG A 98 -4.31 12.89 21.91
CA ARG A 98 -4.87 13.86 22.86
C ARG A 98 -6.39 13.92 22.64
N THR A 99 -7.09 14.73 23.43
CA THR A 99 -8.57 14.82 23.39
C THR A 99 -9.10 15.04 21.97
N ASP A 100 -8.58 16.06 21.27
CA ASP A 100 -9.07 16.50 19.96
C ASP A 100 -7.99 16.54 18.87
N THR A 101 -6.76 16.14 19.20
CA THR A 101 -5.63 16.11 18.26
C THR A 101 -4.86 14.80 18.42
N ALA A 102 -4.24 14.34 17.34
CA ALA A 102 -3.33 13.20 17.40
C ALA A 102 -2.16 13.40 16.44
N THR A 103 -1.01 12.85 16.83
CA THR A 103 0.19 12.80 15.99
C THR A 103 0.56 11.34 15.78
N VAL A 104 0.63 10.92 14.52
CA VAL A 104 0.97 9.54 14.14
C VAL A 104 2.29 9.57 13.39
N ARG A 105 3.34 9.00 13.99
CA ARG A 105 4.67 8.93 13.40
C ARG A 105 4.81 7.67 12.57
N VAL A 106 5.36 7.80 11.37
CA VAL A 106 5.51 6.70 10.40
C VAL A 106 6.90 6.69 9.79
N SER A 107 7.38 5.49 9.42
CA SER A 107 8.52 5.32 8.52
C SER A 107 7.98 5.12 7.10
N LEU A 108 8.40 5.98 6.18
CA LEU A 108 8.12 5.87 4.76
C LEU A 108 9.30 5.16 4.10
N VAL A 109 9.04 3.99 3.50
CA VAL A 109 10.07 3.27 2.77
C VAL A 109 9.92 3.51 1.28
N ARG A 110 11.04 3.89 0.66
CA ARG A 110 11.14 4.17 -0.76
C ARG A 110 12.08 3.17 -1.40
N THR A 111 11.74 2.80 -2.63
CA THR A 111 12.58 1.96 -3.45
C THR A 111 13.18 2.82 -4.56
N SER A 112 14.49 2.83 -4.66
CA SER A 112 15.18 3.42 -5.80
C SER A 112 15.59 2.29 -6.75
N PRO A 113 15.38 2.44 -8.08
CA PRO A 113 15.98 1.55 -9.06
C PRO A 113 17.49 1.56 -8.85
N GLY A 114 18.03 0.43 -8.39
CA GLY A 114 19.45 0.29 -8.13
C GLY A 114 20.12 -0.44 -9.28
N GLY A 115 21.41 -0.16 -9.45
CA GLY A 115 22.23 -0.62 -10.57
C GLY A 115 22.45 -2.15 -10.58
N PRO A 116 23.65 -2.64 -10.94
CA PRO A 116 23.88 -4.07 -11.25
C PRO A 116 23.62 -5.06 -10.09
N PHE A 117 23.28 -4.56 -8.89
CA PHE A 117 23.01 -5.35 -7.68
C PHE A 117 21.54 -5.32 -7.23
N GLY A 118 20.63 -4.76 -8.03
CA GLY A 118 19.21 -4.67 -7.72
C GLY A 118 18.81 -3.39 -7.00
N SER A 119 17.52 -3.26 -6.68
CA SER A 119 16.93 -2.06 -6.07
C SER A 119 17.37 -1.85 -4.63
N SER A 120 17.66 -0.59 -4.26
CA SER A 120 17.97 -0.20 -2.89
C SER A 120 16.73 0.40 -2.20
N GLU A 121 16.53 0.05 -0.94
CA GLU A 121 15.51 0.67 -0.09
C GLU A 121 16.13 1.75 0.81
N TYR A 122 15.41 2.85 0.98
CA TYR A 122 15.75 3.89 1.94
C TYR A 122 14.50 4.25 2.75
N GLU A 123 14.70 4.52 4.04
CA GLU A 123 13.63 4.83 4.98
C GLU A 123 13.74 6.29 5.43
N SER A 124 12.59 6.95 5.59
CA SER A 124 12.50 8.31 6.15
C SER A 124 11.34 8.38 7.13
N GLU A 125 11.57 8.92 8.32
CA GLU A 125 10.50 9.16 9.28
C GLU A 125 9.78 10.48 9.01
N ASP A 126 8.45 10.47 9.13
CA ASP A 126 7.63 11.67 9.11
C ASP A 126 6.39 11.47 9.99
N ALA A 127 5.53 12.48 10.11
CA ALA A 127 4.35 12.42 10.95
C ALA A 127 3.09 12.98 10.28
N PHE A 128 1.97 12.34 10.58
CA PHE A 128 0.64 12.88 10.33
C PHE A 128 0.18 13.68 11.53
N SER A 129 -0.49 14.80 11.25
CA SER A 129 -1.30 15.52 12.24
C SER A 129 -2.77 15.28 11.96
N LEU A 130 -3.50 14.89 12.99
CA LEU A 130 -4.93 14.65 12.92
C LEU A 130 -5.65 15.54 13.93
N LEU A 131 -6.89 15.87 13.59
CA LEU A 131 -7.82 16.55 14.48
C LEU A 131 -9.16 15.84 14.49
N LYS A 132 -9.89 15.93 15.60
CA LYS A 132 -11.20 15.31 15.76
C LYS A 132 -12.30 16.28 15.31
N VAL A 133 -12.97 15.98 14.20
CA VAL A 133 -14.14 16.73 13.70
C VAL A 133 -15.40 15.93 13.95
N LYS A 134 -16.34 16.49 14.74
CA LYS A 134 -17.65 15.84 15.01
C LYS A 134 -17.50 14.38 15.48
N GLY A 135 -16.52 14.11 16.35
CA GLY A 135 -16.25 12.78 16.87
C GLY A 135 -15.48 11.83 15.93
N LYS A 136 -15.03 12.29 14.76
CA LYS A 136 -14.24 11.51 13.81
C LYS A 136 -12.84 12.08 13.65
N TRP A 137 -11.82 11.22 13.63
CA TRP A 137 -10.45 11.63 13.33
C TRP A 137 -10.30 11.96 11.85
N MET A 138 -9.82 13.15 11.55
CA MET A 138 -9.53 13.61 10.20
C MET A 138 -8.07 14.02 10.11
N ILE A 139 -7.43 13.70 8.99
CA ILE A 139 -6.04 14.11 8.71
C ILE A 139 -6.04 15.59 8.39
N ASP A 140 -5.33 16.34 9.23
CA ASP A 140 -5.16 17.77 9.03
C ASP A 140 -3.90 18.10 8.24
N GLN A 141 -2.83 17.33 8.46
CA GLN A 141 -1.58 17.45 7.69
C GLN A 141 -1.02 16.04 7.44
N ALA A 142 -0.67 15.78 6.18
CA ALA A 142 0.00 14.55 5.75
C ALA A 142 1.46 14.86 5.37
N PRO A 143 2.39 13.90 5.56
CA PRO A 143 3.73 13.95 4.99
C PRO A 143 3.68 14.30 3.50
N TYR A 144 4.62 15.13 3.03
CA TYR A 144 4.74 15.53 1.63
C TYR A 144 4.60 14.37 0.62
N PRO A 145 5.17 13.18 0.86
CA PRO A 145 5.08 12.05 -0.06
C PRO A 145 3.71 11.38 -0.16
N LEU A 146 2.87 11.63 0.84
CA LEU A 146 1.52 11.07 0.96
C LEU A 146 0.45 12.13 0.77
N MET A 147 0.82 13.37 0.45
CA MET A 147 -0.15 14.40 0.08
C MET A 147 -0.93 13.97 -1.16
N SER A 148 -2.21 13.65 -0.95
CA SER A 148 -3.19 13.43 -2.01
C SER A 148 -3.93 14.72 -2.28
N CYS A 149 -3.80 15.21 -3.51
CA CYS A 149 -4.59 16.32 -4.01
C CYS A 149 -5.48 15.81 -5.13
N ALA A 150 -6.79 15.88 -4.96
CA ALA A 150 -7.72 15.85 -6.10
C ALA A 150 -7.67 17.19 -6.86
N GLY A 151 -6.51 17.50 -7.42
CA GLY A 151 -6.34 18.58 -8.39
C GLY A 151 -6.16 17.95 -9.75
N ILE A 152 -7.05 18.24 -10.70
CA ILE A 152 -6.76 17.96 -12.11
C ILE A 152 -5.44 18.70 -12.41
N PRO A 153 -4.39 18.04 -12.91
CA PRO A 153 -3.17 18.74 -13.32
C PRO A 153 -3.58 19.73 -14.41
N VAL A 154 -3.61 21.02 -14.06
CA VAL A 154 -3.81 22.08 -15.04
C VAL A 154 -2.55 22.16 -15.89
N LYS A 155 -2.64 21.63 -17.10
CA LYS A 155 -1.62 21.77 -18.14
C LYS A 155 -1.47 23.28 -18.44
N PRO A 156 -0.25 23.85 -18.39
CA PRO A 156 -0.01 25.22 -18.81
C PRO A 156 -0.28 25.43 -20.30
#